data_AF-A0A927PD08-F1
#
_entry.id   AF-A0A927PD08-F1
#
_cell.length_a   1.000
_cell.length_b   1.000
_cell.length_c   1.000
_cell.angle_alpha   90.00
_cell.angle_beta   90.00
_cell.angle_gamma   90.00
#
_symmetry.space_group_name_H-M   'P 1'
#
loop_
_entity.id
_entity.type
_entity.pdbx_description
1 polymer ?
#
loop_
_entity_poly.entity_id
_entity_poly.type
_entity_poly.pdbx_seq_one_letter_code
_entity_poly.pdbx_strand_id
1 'polypeptide(L)'
;MIEYCQQLENCIVTAKKHCGKDFAMKRIKEKIETSTGVRWVTGTSKKEVEQRKRAIIEADLMQTLQPQVSTAPLFKAYAEAYMTRYKLRKIGANTMVGYRSYLTNHLYPAFGDLPIDSITVDRVQDFMLLEADNGSAKASINRIMQLLTQIMDSAVEDELIIKNPCKSKRLYNPSEKQCKVLPYSPGVYKQMERLLPLLPTDTDKLYLGLSMYAGLRQGEIIALRWEDVDFDLGFIRVRRAIQYAAKNVGTIKPPKTDNGVR
;
A
#
# COMPACT_ATOMS: atom_id res chain seq x y z
N MET A 1 76.75 6.98 61.87
CA MET A 1 76.57 5.96 62.92
C MET A 1 75.20 5.34 62.71
N ILE A 2 74.96 4.27 61.98
CA ILE A 2 75.77 3.13 61.51
C ILE A 2 74.88 2.62 60.36
N GLU A 3 75.06 3.05 59.11
CA GLU A 3 76.04 2.48 58.19
C GLU A 3 76.39 1.05 58.59
N TYR A 4 75.90 0.08 57.82
CA TYR A 4 76.69 -1.14 57.61
C TYR A 4 77.08 -1.91 58.90
N CYS A 5 76.14 -2.60 59.54
CA CYS A 5 76.48 -3.75 60.38
C CYS A 5 75.22 -4.61 60.56
N GLN A 6 75.08 -5.67 59.77
CA GLN A 6 75.65 -6.98 60.08
C GLN A 6 74.93 -7.65 61.25
N GLN A 7 74.40 -8.83 60.91
CA GLN A 7 74.36 -10.00 61.78
C GLN A 7 73.49 -9.82 63.02
N LEU A 8 72.26 -10.32 62.93
CA LEU A 8 71.73 -11.25 63.94
C LEU A 8 70.35 -11.83 63.57
N GLU A 9 69.96 -11.92 62.29
CA GLU A 9 68.79 -12.74 61.89
C GLU A 9 69.16 -14.18 61.49
N ASN A 10 70.35 -14.63 61.89
CA ASN A 10 70.65 -16.05 61.97
C ASN A 10 70.47 -16.51 63.41
N CYS A 11 69.34 -17.15 63.71
CA CYS A 11 69.35 -18.45 64.38
C CYS A 11 67.94 -19.09 64.34
N ILE A 12 67.78 -20.11 63.49
CA ILE A 12 67.50 -21.51 63.91
C ILE A 12 66.19 -21.71 64.73
N VAL A 13 65.20 -22.56 64.41
CA VAL A 13 64.98 -23.60 63.37
C VAL A 13 63.59 -24.25 63.64
N THR A 14 62.89 -24.63 62.55
CA THR A 14 61.91 -25.74 62.37
C THR A 14 60.49 -25.84 63.00
N ALA A 15 59.51 -25.92 62.07
CA ALA A 15 58.49 -26.99 61.86
C ALA A 15 57.13 -27.02 62.60
N LYS A 16 56.02 -26.68 61.91
CA LYS A 16 55.07 -27.63 61.22
C LYS A 16 53.87 -26.90 60.54
N LYS A 17 53.77 -27.11 59.21
CA LYS A 17 52.60 -27.27 58.27
C LYS A 17 51.18 -27.29 58.92
N HIS A 18 50.08 -26.71 58.40
CA HIS A 18 49.51 -26.72 57.03
C HIS A 18 48.16 -25.92 56.96
N CYS A 19 47.77 -25.50 55.73
CA CYS A 19 46.40 -25.26 55.21
C CYS A 19 45.70 -23.89 55.42
N GLY A 20 45.22 -23.31 54.30
CA GLY A 20 44.19 -22.25 54.25
C GLY A 20 44.53 -20.99 53.46
N LYS A 21 44.75 -21.08 52.13
CA LYS A 21 44.69 -19.91 51.23
C LYS A 21 43.52 -20.07 50.28
N ASP A 22 42.57 -19.15 50.34
CA ASP A 22 41.42 -19.05 49.44
C ASP A 22 41.88 -18.87 47.99
N PHE A 23 41.59 -19.87 47.14
CA PHE A 23 41.81 -19.79 45.71
C PHE A 23 40.61 -19.11 45.05
N ALA A 24 40.74 -17.81 44.72
CA ALA A 24 39.76 -17.14 43.85
C ALA A 24 39.82 -17.75 42.44
N MET A 25 38.78 -18.50 42.05
CA MET A 25 38.70 -19.12 40.72
C MET A 25 38.63 -18.07 39.60
N LYS A 26 39.61 -18.12 38.68
CA LYS A 26 39.71 -17.24 37.52
C LYS A 26 38.57 -17.53 36.53
N ARG A 27 37.62 -16.61 36.38
CA ARG A 27 36.49 -16.76 35.45
C ARG A 27 36.92 -16.49 34.01
N ILE A 28 36.53 -17.38 33.10
CA ILE A 28 36.76 -17.27 31.66
C ILE A 28 35.58 -16.48 31.05
N LYS A 29 35.87 -15.49 30.20
CA LYS A 29 34.88 -14.65 29.52
C LYS A 29 35.14 -14.67 28.02
N GLU A 30 34.16 -15.09 27.24
CA GLU A 30 34.26 -15.21 25.78
C GLU A 30 33.05 -14.56 25.08
N LYS A 31 33.29 -13.98 23.91
CA LYS A 31 32.28 -13.27 23.09
C LYS A 31 31.61 -14.26 22.13
N ILE A 32 30.31 -14.09 21.92
CA ILE A 32 29.55 -14.77 20.86
C ILE A 32 28.71 -13.75 20.10
N GLU A 33 28.57 -13.97 18.79
CA GLU A 33 27.69 -13.21 17.91
C GLU A 33 26.45 -14.06 17.60
N THR A 34 25.27 -13.49 17.81
CA THR A 34 23.96 -14.11 17.60
C THR A 34 23.11 -13.22 16.70
N SER A 35 22.01 -13.73 16.15
CA SER A 35 21.07 -12.97 15.31
C SER A 35 20.51 -11.72 16.00
N THR A 36 20.47 -11.72 17.34
CA THR A 36 19.99 -10.61 18.18
C THR A 36 21.11 -9.68 18.70
N GLY A 37 22.37 -9.89 18.28
CA GLY A 37 23.52 -9.06 18.64
C GLY A 37 24.63 -9.81 19.39
N VAL A 38 25.53 -9.05 20.03
CA VAL A 38 26.69 -9.59 20.75
C VAL A 38 26.31 -10.00 22.17
N ARG A 39 26.61 -11.24 22.56
CA ARG A 39 26.47 -11.73 23.95
C ARG A 39 27.80 -12.17 24.52
N TRP A 40 28.00 -11.90 25.81
CA TRP A 40 29.19 -12.35 26.56
C TRP A 40 28.84 -13.56 27.41
N VAL A 41 29.61 -14.64 27.28
CA VAL A 41 29.46 -15.82 28.13
C VAL A 41 30.60 -15.88 29.12
N THR A 42 30.25 -16.06 30.39
CA THR A 42 31.22 -16.27 31.46
C THR A 42 31.08 -17.66 32.06
N GLY A 43 32.19 -18.24 32.53
CA GLY A 43 32.19 -19.54 33.19
C GLY A 43 33.44 -19.75 34.05
N THR A 44 33.42 -20.79 34.85
CA THR A 44 34.53 -21.18 35.75
C THR A 44 35.45 -22.22 35.11
N SER A 45 34.98 -22.92 34.07
CA SER A 45 35.75 -23.91 33.31
C SER A 45 35.56 -23.73 31.80
N LYS A 46 36.58 -24.09 31.01
CA LYS A 46 36.53 -24.04 29.54
C LYS A 46 35.41 -24.90 28.96
N LYS A 47 35.14 -26.08 29.56
CA LYS A 47 34.03 -26.97 29.16
C LYS A 47 32.66 -26.33 29.42
N GLU A 48 32.51 -25.61 30.54
CA GLU A 48 31.26 -24.94 30.92
C GLU A 48 30.93 -23.79 29.96
N VAL A 49 31.94 -23.00 29.58
CA VAL A 49 31.79 -21.91 28.60
C VAL A 49 31.41 -22.47 27.22
N GLU A 50 32.07 -23.54 26.78
CA GLU A 50 31.78 -24.16 25.48
C GLU A 50 30.35 -24.74 25.40
N GLN A 51 29.89 -25.37 26.48
CA GLN A 51 28.52 -25.90 26.56
C GLN A 51 27.47 -24.77 26.57
N ARG A 52 27.72 -23.67 27.29
CA ARG A 52 26.85 -22.49 27.27
C ARG A 52 26.82 -21.80 25.91
N LYS A 53 27.96 -21.73 25.21
CA LYS A 53 28.01 -21.21 23.85
C LYS A 53 27.15 -22.03 22.90
N ARG A 54 27.30 -23.36 22.92
CA ARG A 54 26.52 -24.27 22.08
C ARG A 54 25.03 -24.11 22.33
N ALA A 55 24.60 -24.08 23.59
CA ALA A 55 23.20 -23.88 23.94
C ALA A 55 22.64 -22.52 23.46
N ILE A 56 23.44 -21.45 23.51
CA ILE A 56 23.03 -20.12 23.03
C ILE A 56 22.93 -20.08 21.50
N ILE A 57 23.89 -20.68 20.79
CA ILE A 57 23.89 -20.76 19.32
C ILE A 57 22.74 -21.65 18.85
N GLU A 58 22.49 -22.78 19.52
CA GLU A 58 21.40 -23.69 19.21
C GLU A 58 20.03 -23.03 19.45
N ALA A 59 19.87 -22.29 20.54
CA ALA A 59 18.65 -21.51 20.81
C ALA A 59 18.44 -20.38 19.78
N ASP A 60 19.50 -19.68 19.38
CA ASP A 60 19.46 -18.64 18.34
C ASP A 60 19.09 -19.24 16.98
N LEU A 61 19.69 -20.38 16.63
CA LEU A 61 19.37 -21.13 15.43
C LEU A 61 17.91 -21.61 15.44
N MET A 62 17.42 -22.19 16.55
CA MET A 62 16.02 -22.59 16.69
C MET A 62 15.06 -21.41 16.60
N GLN A 63 15.42 -20.23 17.11
CA GLN A 63 14.63 -19.02 16.99
C GLN A 63 14.56 -18.51 15.53
N THR A 64 15.67 -18.59 14.78
CA THR A 64 15.68 -18.24 13.35
C THR A 64 14.96 -19.25 12.44
N LEU A 65 14.84 -20.51 12.89
CA LEU A 65 14.18 -21.59 12.15
C LEU A 65 12.67 -21.69 12.43
N GLN A 66 12.14 -20.93 13.40
CA GLN A 66 10.69 -20.84 13.55
C GLN A 66 10.10 -20.16 12.32
N PRO A 67 9.20 -20.82 11.56
CA PRO A 67 8.44 -20.13 10.54
C PRO A 67 7.65 -19.02 11.23
N GLN A 68 7.95 -17.77 10.90
CA GLN A 68 7.12 -16.63 11.30
C GLN A 68 5.79 -16.82 10.57
N VAL A 69 4.86 -17.56 11.20
CA VAL A 69 3.48 -17.65 10.73
C VAL A 69 2.95 -16.23 10.88
N SER A 70 2.87 -15.51 9.76
CA SER A 70 2.25 -14.20 9.74
C SER A 70 0.86 -14.33 10.36
N THR A 71 0.65 -13.62 11.45
CA THR A 71 -0.67 -13.46 12.08
C THR A 71 -1.51 -12.42 11.34
N ALA A 72 -0.94 -11.79 10.31
CA ALA A 72 -1.61 -10.76 9.55
C ALA A 72 -2.73 -11.38 8.70
N PRO A 73 -3.88 -10.71 8.59
CA PRO A 73 -4.98 -11.20 7.78
C PRO A 73 -4.59 -11.28 6.30
N LEU A 74 -5.24 -12.19 5.57
CA LEU A 74 -5.17 -12.20 4.11
C LEU A 74 -5.65 -10.88 3.54
N PHE A 75 -4.99 -10.41 2.48
CA PHE A 75 -5.29 -9.13 1.83
C PHE A 75 -6.77 -9.05 1.43
N LYS A 76 -7.34 -10.12 0.87
CA LYS A 76 -8.76 -10.13 0.47
C LYS A 76 -9.68 -9.91 1.66
N ALA A 77 -9.49 -10.65 2.75
CA ALA A 77 -10.31 -10.53 3.95
C ALA A 77 -10.20 -9.12 4.55
N TYR A 78 -8.98 -8.58 4.60
CA TYR A 78 -8.74 -7.22 5.08
C TYR A 78 -9.38 -6.15 4.19
N ALA A 79 -9.22 -6.26 2.87
CA ALA A 79 -9.80 -5.34 1.90
C ALA A 79 -11.34 -5.31 1.98
N GLU A 80 -11.99 -6.47 2.14
CA GLU A 80 -13.44 -6.55 2.31
C GLU A 80 -13.92 -5.88 3.60
N ALA A 81 -13.19 -6.09 4.71
CA ALA A 81 -13.46 -5.42 5.98
C ALA A 81 -13.28 -3.90 5.86
N TYR A 82 -12.19 -3.45 5.24
CA TYR A 82 -11.92 -2.03 4.98
C TYR A 82 -13.03 -1.39 4.15
N MET A 83 -13.42 -2.04 3.06
CA MET A 83 -14.47 -1.55 2.17
C MET A 83 -15.80 -1.41 2.90
N THR A 84 -16.17 -2.39 3.71
CA THR A 84 -17.41 -2.40 4.48
C THR A 84 -17.44 -1.34 5.57
N ARG A 85 -16.36 -1.22 6.35
CA ARG A 85 -16.27 -0.34 7.52
C ARG A 85 -16.08 1.13 7.14
N TYR A 86 -15.22 1.41 6.15
CA TYR A 86 -14.72 2.77 5.93
C TYR A 86 -15.14 3.40 4.59
N LYS A 87 -15.43 2.60 3.56
CA LYS A 87 -15.71 3.13 2.20
C LYS A 87 -17.18 3.09 1.81
N LEU A 88 -17.90 2.02 2.11
CA LEU A 88 -19.26 1.75 1.61
C LEU A 88 -20.22 2.95 1.77
N ARG A 89 -20.14 3.66 2.90
CA ARG A 89 -21.02 4.79 3.23
C ARG A 89 -20.50 6.16 2.78
N LYS A 90 -19.24 6.25 2.33
CA LYS A 90 -18.58 7.52 1.97
C LYS A 90 -18.49 7.75 0.46
N ILE A 91 -18.63 6.70 -0.36
CA ILE A 91 -18.42 6.80 -1.80
C ILE A 91 -19.71 6.65 -2.59
N GLY A 92 -19.79 7.31 -3.75
CA GLY A 92 -20.93 7.18 -4.65
C GLY A 92 -20.99 5.79 -5.31
N ALA A 93 -22.22 5.37 -5.69
CA ALA A 93 -22.48 4.05 -6.26
C ALA A 93 -21.57 3.66 -7.44
N ASN A 94 -21.32 4.57 -8.41
CA ASN A 94 -20.42 4.28 -9.54
C ASN A 94 -18.97 4.06 -9.10
N THR A 95 -18.52 4.83 -8.11
CA THR A 95 -17.18 4.64 -7.55
C THR A 95 -17.07 3.28 -6.88
N MET A 96 -18.11 2.84 -6.17
CA MET A 96 -18.18 1.51 -5.57
C MET A 96 -18.11 0.39 -6.62
N VAL A 97 -18.83 0.56 -7.74
CA VAL A 97 -18.77 -0.40 -8.86
C VAL A 97 -17.37 -0.48 -9.45
N GLY A 98 -16.72 0.67 -9.66
CA GLY A 98 -15.33 0.73 -10.10
C GLY A 98 -14.38 0.04 -9.11
N TYR A 99 -14.50 0.33 -7.81
CA TYR A 99 -13.66 -0.28 -6.77
C TYR A 99 -13.86 -1.79 -6.70
N ARG A 100 -15.10 -2.27 -6.77
CA ARG A 100 -15.39 -3.70 -6.82
C ARG A 100 -14.73 -4.35 -8.03
N SER A 101 -14.81 -3.73 -9.20
CA SER A 101 -14.14 -4.23 -10.40
C SER A 101 -12.61 -4.28 -10.24
N TYR A 102 -12.00 -3.25 -9.64
CA TYR A 102 -10.56 -3.24 -9.36
C TYR A 102 -10.15 -4.36 -8.41
N LEU A 103 -10.95 -4.58 -7.36
CA LEU A 103 -10.73 -5.64 -6.39
C LEU A 103 -10.87 -7.04 -7.02
N THR A 104 -11.99 -7.32 -7.67
CA THR A 104 -12.28 -8.67 -8.18
C THR A 104 -11.43 -9.07 -9.37
N ASN A 105 -11.13 -8.12 -10.27
CA ASN A 105 -10.50 -8.44 -11.55
C ASN A 105 -8.98 -8.32 -11.52
N HIS A 106 -8.42 -7.53 -10.58
CA HIS A 106 -6.99 -7.21 -10.58
C HIS A 106 -6.33 -7.49 -9.22
N LEU A 107 -6.84 -6.92 -8.13
CA LEU A 107 -6.16 -7.00 -6.83
C LEU A 107 -6.31 -8.37 -6.16
N TYR A 108 -7.49 -8.99 -6.20
CA TYR A 108 -7.69 -10.31 -5.59
C TYR A 108 -6.94 -11.43 -6.33
N PRO A 109 -6.92 -11.48 -7.68
CA PRO A 109 -6.07 -12.44 -8.39
C PRO A 109 -4.58 -12.31 -8.05
N ALA A 110 -4.09 -11.08 -7.82
CA ALA A 110 -2.67 -10.83 -7.56
C ALA A 110 -2.26 -11.00 -6.08
N PHE A 111 -3.10 -10.53 -5.16
CA PHE A 111 -2.75 -10.39 -3.74
C PHE A 111 -3.72 -11.08 -2.78
N GLY A 112 -4.89 -11.53 -3.24
CA GLY A 112 -6.01 -11.90 -2.38
C GLY A 112 -5.68 -12.95 -1.32
N ASP A 113 -4.90 -13.96 -1.70
CA ASP A 113 -4.51 -15.10 -0.86
C ASP A 113 -3.17 -14.89 -0.14
N LEU A 114 -2.60 -13.69 -0.22
CA LEU A 114 -1.37 -13.33 0.48
C LEU A 114 -1.70 -12.63 1.81
N PRO A 115 -0.96 -12.92 2.90
CA PRO A 115 -0.96 -12.08 4.09
C PRO A 115 -0.60 -10.64 3.74
N ILE A 116 -1.28 -9.66 4.35
CA ILE A 116 -1.10 -8.24 4.00
C ILE A 116 0.32 -7.71 4.25
N ASP A 117 1.00 -8.25 5.27
CA ASP A 117 2.39 -7.92 5.63
C ASP A 117 3.44 -8.51 4.68
N SER A 118 3.07 -9.52 3.89
CA SER A 118 3.94 -10.15 2.89
C SER A 118 4.02 -9.37 1.57
N ILE A 119 3.18 -8.35 1.39
CA ILE A 119 3.14 -7.54 0.17
C ILE A 119 4.32 -6.56 0.17
N THR A 120 5.32 -6.86 -0.65
CA THR A 120 6.53 -6.05 -0.79
C THR A 120 6.42 -5.03 -1.92
N VAL A 121 7.34 -4.05 -1.94
CA VAL A 121 7.47 -3.08 -3.03
C VAL A 121 7.72 -3.77 -4.37
N ASP A 122 8.55 -4.82 -4.39
CA ASP A 122 8.89 -5.52 -5.62
C ASP A 122 7.67 -6.28 -6.18
N ARG A 123 6.87 -6.95 -5.32
CA ARG A 123 5.60 -7.57 -5.76
C ARG A 123 4.61 -6.55 -6.34
N VAL A 124 4.56 -5.34 -5.78
CA VAL A 124 3.72 -4.26 -6.31
C VAL A 124 4.21 -3.81 -7.69
N GLN A 125 5.53 -3.73 -7.89
CA GLN A 125 6.10 -3.41 -9.20
C GLN A 125 5.81 -4.52 -10.22
N ASP A 126 5.97 -5.79 -9.84
CA ASP A 126 5.66 -6.94 -10.70
C ASP A 126 4.19 -6.95 -11.13
N PHE A 127 3.28 -6.61 -10.22
CA PHE A 127 1.87 -6.44 -10.55
C PHE A 127 1.63 -5.31 -11.57
N MET A 128 2.30 -4.17 -11.43
CA MET A 128 2.18 -3.07 -12.38
C MET A 128 2.73 -3.42 -13.77
N LEU A 129 3.78 -4.25 -13.83
CA LEU A 129 4.33 -4.79 -15.08
C LEU A 129 3.33 -5.75 -15.72
N LEU A 130 2.80 -6.71 -14.97
CA LEU A 130 1.80 -7.67 -15.44
C LEU A 130 0.55 -6.98 -16.02
N GLU A 131 0.03 -5.96 -15.33
CA GLU A 131 -1.10 -5.18 -15.83
C GLU A 131 -0.79 -4.47 -17.15
N ALA A 132 0.41 -3.93 -17.29
CA ALA A 132 0.83 -3.28 -18.52
C ALA A 132 1.00 -4.27 -19.68
N ASP A 133 1.57 -5.45 -19.40
CA ASP A 133 1.71 -6.54 -20.38
C ASP A 133 0.34 -7.07 -20.82
N ASN A 134 -0.65 -7.04 -19.93
CA ASN A 134 -2.06 -7.33 -20.25
C ASN A 134 -2.77 -6.21 -21.01
N GLY A 135 -2.08 -5.11 -21.34
CA GLY A 135 -2.62 -4.00 -22.13
C GLY A 135 -3.41 -2.97 -21.31
N SER A 136 -3.34 -3.01 -19.97
CA SER A 136 -3.99 -2.00 -19.14
C SER A 136 -3.39 -0.62 -19.40
N ALA A 137 -4.26 0.34 -19.70
CA ALA A 137 -3.85 1.73 -19.88
C ALA A 137 -3.24 2.31 -18.61
N LYS A 138 -2.27 3.23 -18.76
CA LYS A 138 -1.62 3.92 -17.63
C LYS A 138 -2.61 4.51 -16.62
N ALA A 139 -3.69 5.12 -17.11
CA ALA A 139 -4.72 5.70 -16.26
C ALA A 139 -5.53 4.64 -15.48
N SER A 140 -5.72 3.45 -16.03
CA SER A 140 -6.40 2.34 -15.36
C SER A 140 -5.54 1.78 -14.25
N ILE A 141 -4.26 1.47 -14.52
CA ILE A 141 -3.30 1.00 -13.52
C ILE A 141 -3.18 2.01 -12.37
N ASN A 142 -3.11 3.31 -12.68
CA ASN A 142 -3.06 4.34 -11.64
C ASN A 142 -4.30 4.34 -10.74
N ARG A 143 -5.51 4.09 -11.27
CA ARG A 143 -6.73 4.01 -10.45
C ARG A 143 -6.75 2.76 -9.57
N ILE A 144 -6.28 1.63 -10.09
CA ILE A 144 -6.12 0.39 -9.31
C ILE A 144 -5.13 0.62 -8.17
N MET A 145 -3.97 1.20 -8.48
CA MET A 145 -2.93 1.54 -7.50
C MET A 145 -3.39 2.55 -6.46
N GLN A 146 -4.26 3.51 -6.82
CA GLN A 146 -4.87 4.42 -5.85
C GLN A 146 -5.73 3.69 -4.82
N LEU A 147 -6.49 2.67 -5.23
CA LEU A 147 -7.28 1.86 -4.30
C LEU A 147 -6.37 1.00 -3.43
N LEU A 148 -5.38 0.32 -4.02
CA LEU A 148 -4.42 -0.49 -3.30
C LEU A 148 -3.67 0.35 -2.24
N THR A 149 -3.21 1.54 -2.62
CA THR A 149 -2.54 2.47 -1.70
C THR A 149 -3.42 2.83 -0.51
N GLN A 150 -4.73 3.08 -0.73
CA GLN A 150 -5.67 3.38 0.35
C GLN A 150 -5.88 2.21 1.31
N ILE A 151 -5.92 0.98 0.79
CA ILE A 151 -6.06 -0.24 1.62
C ILE A 151 -4.78 -0.43 2.45
N MET A 152 -3.61 -0.31 1.82
CA MET A 152 -2.33 -0.45 2.51
C MET A 152 -2.07 0.68 3.51
N ASP A 153 -2.55 1.90 3.25
CA ASP A 153 -2.51 3.01 4.23
C ASP A 153 -3.34 2.67 5.47
N SER A 154 -4.54 2.12 5.29
CA SER A 154 -5.34 1.65 6.43
C SER A 154 -4.62 0.56 7.22
N ALA A 155 -3.88 -0.33 6.54
CA ALA A 155 -3.13 -1.39 7.21
C ALA A 155 -1.94 -0.87 8.02
N VAL A 156 -1.37 0.28 7.62
CA VAL A 156 -0.38 1.01 8.43
C VAL A 156 -1.06 1.61 9.66
N GLU A 157 -2.24 2.22 9.50
CA GLU A 157 -3.02 2.80 10.62
C GLU A 157 -3.46 1.73 11.63
N ASP A 158 -3.79 0.52 11.16
CA ASP A 158 -4.12 -0.64 11.99
C ASP A 158 -2.86 -1.37 12.54
N GLU A 159 -1.66 -0.80 12.33
CA GLU A 159 -0.36 -1.33 12.78
C GLU A 159 -0.02 -2.75 12.27
N LEU A 160 -0.71 -3.23 11.23
CA LEU A 160 -0.44 -4.53 10.60
C LEU A 160 0.85 -4.50 9.77
N ILE A 161 1.20 -3.34 9.24
CA ILE A 161 2.43 -3.11 8.49
C ILE A 161 3.10 -1.82 8.94
N ILE A 162 4.43 -1.81 8.94
CA ILE A 162 5.22 -0.65 9.37
C ILE A 162 5.16 0.48 8.33
N LYS A 163 5.08 0.12 7.04
CA LYS A 163 5.15 1.08 5.93
C LYS A 163 4.37 0.60 4.73
N ASN A 164 3.68 1.52 4.08
CA ASN A 164 2.96 1.25 2.83
C ASN A 164 3.94 1.00 1.66
N PRO A 165 3.96 -0.21 1.06
CA PRO A 165 4.82 -0.53 -0.08
C PRO A 165 4.47 0.28 -1.35
N CYS A 166 3.19 0.67 -1.51
CA CYS A 166 2.68 1.39 -2.68
C CYS A 166 3.14 2.85 -2.75
N LYS A 167 3.76 3.40 -1.69
CA LYS A 167 4.29 4.77 -1.65
C LYS A 167 5.79 4.84 -1.95
N SER A 168 6.42 3.74 -2.34
CA SER A 168 7.84 3.71 -2.67
C SER A 168 8.14 4.51 -3.95
N LYS A 169 9.20 5.32 -3.92
CA LYS A 169 9.70 6.05 -5.10
C LYS A 169 10.27 5.15 -6.20
N ARG A 170 10.50 3.86 -5.88
CA ARG A 170 10.96 2.85 -6.85
C ARG A 170 9.86 2.42 -7.81
N LEU A 171 8.59 2.65 -7.46
CA LEU A 171 7.46 2.24 -8.28
C LEU A 171 7.33 3.13 -9.51
N TYR A 172 7.17 2.51 -10.67
CA TYR A 172 6.87 3.21 -11.91
C TYR A 172 5.82 2.47 -12.73
N ASN A 173 5.01 3.24 -13.46
CA ASN A 173 4.00 2.70 -14.35
C ASN A 173 4.57 2.60 -15.77
N PRO A 174 4.84 1.39 -16.28
CA PRO A 174 5.46 1.16 -17.58
C PRO A 174 4.51 1.48 -18.75
N SER A 175 3.18 1.44 -18.53
CA SER A 175 2.23 1.73 -19.60
C SER A 175 2.38 3.15 -20.13
N GLU A 176 2.29 3.26 -21.45
CA GLU A 176 2.32 4.53 -22.14
C GLU A 176 1.13 5.41 -21.76
N LYS A 177 1.38 6.72 -21.74
CA LYS A 177 0.30 7.68 -21.51
C LYS A 177 -0.58 7.68 -22.75
N GLN A 178 -1.87 7.42 -22.57
CA GLN A 178 -2.83 7.54 -23.65
C GLN A 178 -2.73 8.94 -24.30
N CYS A 179 -2.83 8.97 -25.63
CA CYS A 179 -2.95 10.20 -26.39
C CYS A 179 -4.06 11.06 -25.81
N LYS A 180 -3.79 12.36 -25.65
CA LYS A 180 -4.83 13.32 -25.31
C LYS A 180 -5.85 13.29 -26.45
N VAL A 181 -7.13 13.13 -26.10
CA VAL A 181 -8.21 13.37 -27.07
C VAL A 181 -8.14 14.84 -27.46
N LEU A 182 -7.81 15.09 -28.72
CA LEU A 182 -7.77 16.45 -29.27
C LEU A 182 -9.20 16.91 -29.56
N PRO A 183 -9.50 18.21 -29.40
CA PRO A 183 -10.77 18.75 -29.86
C PRO A 183 -10.88 18.56 -31.37
N TYR A 184 -12.11 18.38 -31.85
CA TYR A 184 -12.38 18.31 -33.28
C TYR A 184 -11.90 19.59 -33.98
N SER A 185 -11.37 19.44 -35.19
CA SER A 185 -10.99 20.60 -36.00
C SER A 185 -12.24 21.35 -36.48
N PRO A 186 -12.14 22.65 -36.81
CA PRO A 186 -13.27 23.41 -37.35
C PRO A 186 -13.89 22.77 -38.59
N GLY A 187 -13.09 22.08 -39.42
CA GLY A 187 -13.59 21.35 -40.58
C GLY A 187 -14.47 20.15 -40.20
N VAL A 188 -14.08 19.40 -39.17
CA VAL A 188 -14.89 18.29 -38.63
C VAL A 188 -16.17 18.82 -38.01
N TYR A 189 -16.13 19.92 -37.26
CA TYR A 189 -17.35 20.56 -36.74
C TYR A 189 -18.33 20.93 -37.86
N LYS A 190 -17.86 21.59 -38.93
CA LYS A 190 -18.71 21.91 -40.10
C LYS A 190 -19.28 20.67 -40.78
N GLN A 191 -18.55 19.57 -40.83
CA GLN A 191 -19.08 18.30 -41.34
C GLN A 191 -20.18 17.75 -40.43
N MET A 192 -19.97 17.75 -39.12
CA MET A 192 -20.97 17.30 -38.15
C MET A 192 -22.24 18.16 -38.21
N GLU A 193 -22.13 19.48 -38.37
CA GLU A 193 -23.27 20.39 -38.56
C GLU A 193 -24.07 20.05 -39.83
N ARG A 194 -23.40 19.72 -40.93
CA ARG A 194 -24.06 19.31 -42.19
C ARG A 194 -24.74 17.94 -42.08
N LEU A 195 -24.19 17.05 -41.27
CA LEU A 195 -24.75 15.71 -41.05
C LEU A 195 -25.89 15.71 -40.02
N LEU A 196 -25.97 16.72 -39.15
CA LEU A 196 -26.96 16.79 -38.08
C LEU A 196 -28.41 16.63 -38.59
N PRO A 197 -28.87 17.33 -39.66
CA PRO A 197 -30.24 17.18 -40.16
C PRO A 197 -30.52 15.79 -40.75
N LEU A 198 -29.49 15.05 -41.14
CA LEU A 198 -29.59 13.72 -41.76
C LEU A 198 -29.72 12.58 -40.73
N LEU A 199 -29.62 12.88 -39.43
CA LEU A 199 -29.82 11.88 -38.39
C LEU A 199 -31.26 11.34 -38.41
N PRO A 200 -31.45 10.04 -38.13
CA PRO A 200 -32.71 9.35 -38.35
C PRO A 200 -33.83 9.79 -37.39
N THR A 201 -33.50 10.24 -36.18
CA THR A 201 -34.48 10.62 -35.17
C THR A 201 -34.23 12.04 -34.65
N ASP A 202 -35.31 12.73 -34.29
CA ASP A 202 -35.20 14.07 -33.69
C ASP A 202 -34.52 14.03 -32.31
N THR A 203 -34.61 12.90 -31.60
CA THR A 203 -33.89 12.66 -30.35
C THR A 203 -32.38 12.67 -30.56
N ASP A 204 -31.87 12.00 -31.60
CA ASP A 204 -30.44 11.97 -31.92
C ASP A 204 -29.95 13.35 -32.36
N LYS A 205 -30.77 14.08 -33.13
CA LYS A 205 -30.50 15.48 -33.52
C LYS A 205 -30.37 16.37 -32.30
N LEU A 206 -31.33 16.28 -31.37
CA LEU A 206 -31.31 17.06 -30.14
C LEU A 206 -30.10 16.71 -29.28
N TYR A 207 -29.82 15.41 -29.09
CA TYR A 207 -28.69 14.95 -28.31
C TYR A 207 -27.35 15.46 -28.86
N LEU A 208 -27.12 15.29 -30.17
CA LEU A 208 -25.88 15.73 -30.80
C LEU A 208 -25.79 17.25 -30.85
N GLY A 209 -26.89 17.95 -31.14
CA GLY A 209 -26.96 19.41 -31.14
C GLY A 209 -26.62 20.01 -29.77
N LEU A 210 -27.23 19.50 -28.69
CA LEU A 210 -26.91 19.95 -27.32
C LEU A 210 -25.47 19.63 -26.92
N SER A 211 -24.94 18.48 -27.35
CA SER A 211 -23.55 18.10 -27.11
C SER A 211 -22.57 19.04 -27.82
N MET A 212 -22.86 19.41 -29.07
CA MET A 212 -21.99 20.25 -29.90
C MET A 212 -22.05 21.73 -29.53
N TYR A 213 -23.26 22.30 -29.43
CA TYR A 213 -23.44 23.74 -29.28
C TYR A 213 -23.40 24.19 -27.81
N ALA A 214 -23.99 23.42 -26.89
CA ALA A 214 -24.04 23.76 -25.47
C ALA A 214 -22.95 23.07 -24.64
N GLY A 215 -22.26 22.08 -25.21
CA GLY A 215 -21.18 21.35 -24.53
C GLY A 215 -21.64 20.62 -23.28
N LEU A 216 -22.90 20.17 -23.26
CA LEU A 216 -23.49 19.46 -22.13
C LEU A 216 -22.94 18.03 -22.06
N ARG A 217 -22.72 17.53 -20.85
CA ARG A 217 -22.34 16.11 -20.66
C ARG A 217 -23.55 15.22 -20.93
N GLN A 218 -23.31 14.00 -21.40
CA GLN A 218 -24.36 13.01 -21.66
C GLN A 218 -25.39 12.90 -20.51
N GLY A 219 -24.92 12.83 -19.26
CA GLY A 219 -25.81 12.74 -18.09
C GLY A 219 -26.65 13.99 -17.85
N GLU A 220 -26.15 15.17 -18.23
CA GLU A 220 -26.86 16.45 -18.15
C GLU A 220 -27.94 16.53 -19.24
N ILE A 221 -27.61 16.12 -20.46
CA ILE A 221 -28.55 16.08 -21.60
C ILE A 221 -29.74 15.16 -21.30
N ILE A 222 -29.47 13.94 -20.82
CA ILE A 222 -30.52 12.95 -20.55
C ILE A 222 -31.40 13.39 -19.37
N ALA A 223 -30.87 14.18 -18.43
CA ALA A 223 -31.63 14.65 -17.27
C ALA A 223 -32.37 15.97 -17.51
N LEU A 224 -32.21 16.59 -18.68
CA LEU A 224 -32.82 17.87 -19.02
C LEU A 224 -34.35 17.76 -19.08
N ARG A 225 -35.04 18.76 -18.56
CA ARG A 225 -36.51 18.86 -18.59
C ARG A 225 -36.94 20.12 -19.35
N TRP A 226 -38.18 20.14 -19.83
CA TRP A 226 -38.74 21.31 -20.52
C TRP A 226 -38.72 22.59 -19.66
N GLU A 227 -38.89 22.47 -18.34
CA GLU A 227 -38.78 23.58 -17.38
C GLU A 227 -37.36 24.20 -17.28
N ASP A 228 -36.34 23.48 -17.77
CA ASP A 228 -34.95 23.95 -17.73
C ASP A 228 -34.60 24.80 -18.97
N VAL A 229 -35.46 24.83 -19.98
CA VAL A 229 -35.21 25.53 -21.25
C VAL A 229 -36.08 26.77 -21.32
N ASP A 230 -35.41 27.92 -21.45
CA ASP A 230 -36.07 29.21 -21.64
C ASP A 230 -35.88 29.65 -23.10
N PHE A 231 -36.93 29.50 -23.90
CA PHE A 231 -36.90 29.83 -25.33
C PHE A 231 -36.97 31.34 -25.57
N ASP A 232 -37.54 32.11 -24.64
CA ASP A 232 -37.68 33.56 -24.76
C ASP A 232 -36.33 34.24 -24.54
N LEU A 233 -35.58 33.78 -23.54
CA LEU A 233 -34.28 34.32 -23.15
C LEU A 233 -33.10 33.54 -23.75
N GLY A 234 -33.36 32.41 -24.41
CA GLY A 234 -32.36 31.65 -25.16
C GLY A 234 -31.30 30.95 -24.31
N PHE A 235 -31.64 30.48 -23.11
CA PHE A 235 -30.70 29.74 -22.24
C PHE A 235 -31.25 28.40 -21.76
N ILE A 236 -30.32 27.53 -21.36
CA ILE A 236 -30.60 26.20 -20.79
C ILE A 236 -29.99 26.15 -19.39
N ARG A 237 -30.80 25.80 -18.40
CA ARG A 237 -30.37 25.65 -17.00
C ARG A 237 -29.99 24.21 -16.68
N VAL A 238 -28.71 23.96 -16.40
CA VAL A 238 -28.20 22.64 -16.02
C VAL A 238 -28.31 22.46 -14.51
N ARG A 239 -29.43 21.87 -14.07
CA ARG A 239 -29.72 21.67 -12.63
C ARG A 239 -29.42 20.28 -12.11
N ARG A 240 -29.32 19.30 -13.01
CA ARG A 240 -29.34 17.88 -12.68
C ARG A 240 -28.57 17.08 -13.72
N ALA A 241 -28.07 15.92 -13.29
CA ALA A 241 -27.46 14.93 -14.17
C ALA A 241 -27.94 13.54 -13.77
N ILE A 242 -28.12 12.65 -14.75
CA ILE A 242 -28.38 11.24 -14.51
C ILE A 242 -27.05 10.48 -14.45
N GLN A 243 -26.94 9.60 -13.46
CA GLN A 243 -25.80 8.72 -13.29
C GLN A 243 -26.29 7.26 -13.24
N TYR A 244 -25.74 6.42 -14.11
CA TYR A 244 -26.01 4.99 -14.14
C TYR A 244 -24.95 4.24 -13.33
N ALA A 245 -25.39 3.58 -12.25
CA ALA A 245 -24.50 2.75 -11.42
C ALA A 245 -24.45 1.30 -11.90
N ALA A 246 -25.56 0.80 -12.44
CA ALA A 246 -25.66 -0.48 -13.11
C ALA A 246 -26.33 -0.27 -14.46
N LYS A 247 -26.28 -1.27 -15.35
CA LYS A 247 -27.02 -1.24 -16.61
C LYS A 247 -28.48 -0.90 -16.33
N ASN A 248 -28.98 0.16 -16.96
CA ASN A 248 -30.37 0.61 -16.95
C ASN A 248 -30.96 1.07 -15.60
N VAL A 249 -30.14 1.30 -14.57
CA VAL A 249 -30.61 1.89 -13.29
C VAL A 249 -29.98 3.27 -13.13
N GLY A 250 -30.71 4.30 -13.58
CA GLY A 250 -30.30 5.70 -13.51
C GLY A 250 -30.74 6.36 -12.20
N THR A 251 -29.83 7.10 -11.57
CA THR A 251 -30.14 7.94 -10.40
C THR A 251 -29.92 9.41 -10.76
N ILE A 252 -30.89 10.26 -10.43
CA ILE A 252 -30.77 11.71 -10.63
C ILE A 252 -29.98 12.29 -9.47
N LYS A 253 -28.96 13.10 -9.77
CA LYS A 253 -28.16 13.82 -8.79
C LYS A 253 -27.95 15.27 -9.22
N PRO A 254 -27.65 16.17 -8.28
CA PRO A 254 -27.05 17.46 -8.65
C PRO A 254 -25.75 17.22 -9.44
N PRO A 255 -25.34 18.17 -10.28
CA PRO A 255 -24.07 18.06 -11.00
C PRO A 255 -22.90 17.86 -10.02
N LYS A 256 -21.84 17.22 -10.52
CA LYS A 256 -20.73 16.74 -9.68
C LYS A 256 -19.98 17.85 -8.92
N THR A 257 -20.08 19.09 -9.39
CA THR A 257 -19.42 20.27 -8.82
C THR A 257 -20.42 21.42 -8.79
N ASP A 258 -20.27 22.35 -7.84
CA ASP A 258 -21.13 23.55 -7.76
C ASP A 258 -21.04 24.39 -9.04
N ASN A 259 -19.87 24.48 -9.66
CA ASN A 259 -19.65 25.09 -10.98
C ASN A 259 -20.41 24.39 -12.13
N GLY A 260 -20.98 23.21 -11.88
CA GLY A 260 -21.78 22.47 -12.84
C GLY A 260 -23.25 22.91 -12.84
N VAL A 261 -23.70 23.67 -11.83
CA VAL A 261 -24.99 24.36 -11.86
C VAL A 261 -24.79 25.67 -12.63
N ARG A 262 -25.42 25.79 -13.80
CA ARG A 262 -25.29 26.94 -14.69
C ARG A 262 -26.54 27.13 -15.55
#